data_AF-A0A7V7YEM4-F1
#
_entry.id   AF-A0A7V7YEM4-F1
#
_cell.length_a   1.000
_cell.length_b   1.000
_cell.length_c   1.000
_cell.angle_alpha   90.00
_cell.angle_beta   90.00
_cell.angle_gamma   90.00
#
_symmetry.space_group_name_H-M   'P 1'
#
loop_
_entity.id
_entity.type
_entity.pdbx_description
1 polymer ?
#
loop_
_entity_poly.entity_id
_entity_poly.type
_entity_poly.pdbx_seq_one_letter_code
_entity_poly.pdbx_strand_id
1 'polypeptide(L)'
;MSDKATEIANLLAPTVQSLGLELLGVEYLTAPGGATLRLYIDVPLAEQPERIVNIDDCERVSREVSAQLDVEDPITANYTLEVSSPGVDRPLFTGDQFERAIGESAKVTLSLPQDGRRRLQGEILAVDIEQGTVTFKVDNAPFTADIDNIDKARIMPDWAALGLAPTKPTGPAPKQGGKANKKPSNEPAAKKPRAE
;
A
#
# COMPACT_ATOMS: atom_id res chain seq x y z
N MET A 1 7.54 -0.49 5.17
CA MET A 1 7.05 -1.67 5.89
C MET A 1 7.32 -1.49 7.38
N SER A 2 6.35 -1.75 8.25
CA SER A 2 6.58 -1.77 9.70
C SER A 2 7.38 -3.02 10.06
N ASP A 3 8.37 -2.91 10.95
CA ASP A 3 9.13 -4.05 11.49
C ASP A 3 8.22 -5.22 11.91
N LYS A 4 7.06 -4.88 12.48
CA LYS A 4 6.07 -5.87 12.93
C LYS A 4 5.43 -6.66 11.80
N ALA A 5 5.15 -6.00 10.68
CA ALA A 5 4.56 -6.66 9.52
C ALA A 5 5.54 -7.66 8.89
N THR A 6 6.82 -7.30 8.82
CA THR A 6 7.89 -8.20 8.34
C THR A 6 8.10 -9.39 9.28
N GLU A 7 8.11 -9.16 10.60
CA GLU A 7 8.17 -10.23 11.60
C GLU A 7 7.04 -11.25 11.42
N ILE A 8 5.80 -10.76 11.30
CA ILE A 8 4.62 -11.62 11.11
C ILE A 8 4.66 -12.33 9.75
N ALA A 9 5.09 -11.64 8.68
CA ALA A 9 5.22 -12.28 7.37
C ALA A 9 6.20 -13.46 7.43
N ASN A 10 7.36 -13.28 8.07
CA ASN A 10 8.36 -14.35 8.22
C ASN A 10 7.84 -15.52 9.07
N LEU A 11 7.05 -15.24 10.10
CA LEU A 11 6.42 -16.26 10.94
C LEU A 11 5.42 -17.12 10.15
N LEU A 12 4.62 -16.48 9.29
CA LEU A 12 3.49 -17.12 8.61
C LEU A 12 3.85 -17.70 7.23
N ALA A 13 4.93 -17.23 6.61
CA ALA A 13 5.35 -17.70 5.28
C ALA A 13 5.49 -19.23 5.17
N PRO A 14 6.09 -19.96 6.14
CA PRO A 14 6.21 -21.42 6.06
C PRO A 14 4.83 -22.12 6.06
N THR A 15 3.88 -21.60 6.85
CA THR A 15 2.52 -22.14 6.94
C THR A 15 1.78 -21.96 5.62
N VAL A 16 1.83 -20.76 5.03
CA VAL A 16 1.24 -20.50 3.70
C VAL A 16 1.88 -21.37 2.63
N GLN A 17 3.20 -21.53 2.66
CA GLN A 17 3.94 -22.37 1.72
C GLN A 17 3.53 -23.85 1.82
N SER A 18 3.32 -24.37 3.04
CA SER A 18 2.86 -25.75 3.25
C SER A 18 1.48 -26.04 2.63
N LEU A 19 0.67 -25.01 2.41
CA LEU A 19 -0.64 -25.10 1.76
C LEU A 19 -0.57 -25.02 0.23
N GLY A 20 0.63 -24.88 -0.35
CA GLY A 20 0.85 -24.75 -1.78
C GLY A 20 0.54 -23.36 -2.32
N LEU A 21 0.80 -22.33 -1.53
CA LEU A 21 0.58 -20.91 -1.83
C LEU A 21 1.83 -20.10 -1.50
N GLU A 22 1.96 -18.92 -2.08
CA GLU A 22 3.02 -17.94 -1.78
C GLU A 22 2.44 -16.82 -0.92
N LEU A 23 3.12 -16.48 0.19
CA LEU A 23 2.81 -15.26 0.94
C LEU A 23 3.58 -14.10 0.32
N LEU A 24 2.88 -13.19 -0.35
CA LEU A 24 3.50 -11.99 -0.91
C LEU A 24 3.93 -11.04 0.20
N GLY A 25 3.10 -10.88 1.22
CA GLY A 25 3.43 -10.05 2.35
C GLY A 25 2.23 -9.74 3.23
N VAL A 26 2.50 -8.91 4.24
CA VAL A 26 1.54 -8.58 5.30
C VAL A 26 1.49 -7.06 5.46
N GLU A 27 0.29 -6.51 5.57
CA GLU A 27 0.07 -5.14 6.03
C GLU A 27 -0.53 -5.18 7.44
N TYR A 28 0.14 -4.52 8.39
CA TYR A 28 -0.41 -4.27 9.73
C TYR A 28 -0.88 -2.82 9.83
N LEU A 29 -2.19 -2.62 9.68
CA LEU A 29 -2.83 -1.32 9.60
C LEU A 29 -3.46 -0.98 10.95
N THR A 30 -2.86 -0.07 11.70
CA THR A 30 -3.41 0.39 12.99
C THR A 30 -4.37 1.56 12.79
N ALA A 31 -5.53 1.50 13.44
CA ALA A 31 -6.52 2.56 13.45
C ALA A 31 -7.06 2.79 14.87
N PRO A 32 -7.65 3.97 15.17
CA PRO A 32 -8.36 4.17 16.43
C PRO A 32 -9.49 3.13 16.56
N GLY A 33 -9.43 2.30 17.60
CA GLY A 33 -10.45 1.28 17.89
C GLY A 33 -10.12 -0.14 17.40
N GLY A 34 -9.01 -0.35 16.69
CA GLY A 34 -8.56 -1.69 16.30
C GLY A 34 -7.50 -1.66 15.21
N ALA A 35 -6.84 -2.80 14.99
CA ALA A 35 -5.93 -3.00 13.87
C ALA A 35 -6.51 -3.95 12.82
N THR A 36 -6.00 -3.89 11.60
CA THR A 36 -6.24 -4.89 10.56
C THR A 36 -4.91 -5.53 10.21
N LEU A 37 -4.83 -6.85 10.33
CA LEU A 37 -3.71 -7.65 9.85
C LEU A 37 -4.14 -8.28 8.52
N ARG A 38 -3.62 -7.75 7.41
CA ARG A 38 -3.97 -8.22 6.07
C ARG A 38 -2.82 -9.00 5.46
N LEU A 39 -3.09 -10.24 5.08
CA LEU A 39 -2.20 -11.10 4.32
C LEU A 39 -2.56 -11.03 2.84
N TYR A 40 -1.53 -10.94 2.00
CA TYR A 40 -1.64 -11.08 0.57
C TYR A 40 -1.03 -12.41 0.13
N ILE A 41 -1.86 -13.30 -0.39
CA ILE A 41 -1.45 -14.62 -0.87
C ILE A 41 -1.59 -14.71 -2.39
N ASP A 42 -0.73 -15.51 -3.01
CA ASP A 42 -0.82 -15.85 -4.42
C ASP A 42 -0.51 -17.33 -4.65
N VAL A 43 -0.71 -17.83 -5.86
CA VAL A 43 -0.15 -19.12 -6.26
C VAL A 43 1.31 -18.94 -6.68
N PRO A 44 2.17 -19.95 -6.47
CA PRO A 44 3.55 -19.89 -6.93
C PRO A 44 3.64 -19.60 -8.44
N LEU A 45 4.66 -18.84 -8.86
CA LEU A 45 4.83 -18.42 -10.25
C LEU A 45 4.81 -19.58 -11.26
N ALA A 46 5.32 -20.76 -10.86
CA ALA A 46 5.35 -21.96 -11.69
C ALA A 46 3.96 -22.55 -12.00
N GLU A 47 2.92 -22.16 -11.26
CA GLU A 47 1.52 -22.56 -11.47
C GLU A 47 0.68 -21.49 -12.18
N GLN A 48 1.30 -20.34 -12.53
CA GLN A 48 0.62 -19.25 -13.23
C GLN A 48 0.82 -19.35 -14.75
N PRO A 49 -0.22 -19.07 -15.56
CA PRO A 49 -1.55 -18.58 -15.19
C PRO A 49 -2.62 -19.66 -14.97
N GLU A 50 -2.25 -20.95 -14.96
CA GLU A 50 -3.19 -22.07 -14.96
C GLU A 50 -4.05 -22.15 -13.69
N ARG A 51 -3.50 -21.72 -12.56
CA ARG A 51 -4.19 -21.64 -11.27
C ARG A 51 -4.24 -20.19 -10.81
N ILE A 52 -5.32 -19.83 -10.14
CA ILE A 52 -5.47 -18.56 -9.41
C ILE A 52 -5.95 -18.87 -8.00
N VAL A 53 -5.65 -17.98 -7.07
CA VAL A 53 -6.19 -18.06 -5.71
C VAL A 53 -7.71 -17.95 -5.76
N ASN A 54 -8.39 -18.89 -5.10
CA ASN A 54 -9.85 -18.88 -4.95
C ASN A 54 -10.25 -18.63 -3.48
N ILE A 55 -11.57 -18.61 -3.22
CA ILE A 55 -12.09 -18.36 -1.86
C ILE A 55 -11.71 -19.47 -0.86
N ASP A 56 -11.64 -20.72 -1.33
CA ASP A 56 -11.28 -21.87 -0.49
C ASP A 56 -9.81 -21.79 -0.06
N ASP A 57 -8.93 -21.30 -0.94
CA ASP A 57 -7.52 -21.03 -0.62
C ASP A 57 -7.41 -19.96 0.49
N CYS A 58 -8.14 -18.85 0.36
CA CYS A 58 -8.20 -17.82 1.39
C CYS A 58 -8.73 -18.36 2.72
N GLU A 59 -9.78 -19.18 2.69
CA GLU A 59 -10.36 -19.78 3.90
C GLU A 59 -9.37 -20.73 4.58
N ARG A 60 -8.70 -21.61 3.83
CA ARG A 60 -7.68 -22.54 4.33
C ARG A 60 -6.55 -21.79 5.02
N VAL A 61 -5.99 -20.77 4.35
CA VAL A 61 -4.93 -19.93 4.92
C VAL A 61 -5.44 -19.23 6.18
N SER A 62 -6.64 -18.65 6.15
CA SER A 62 -7.20 -17.94 7.31
C SER A 62 -7.31 -18.84 8.54
N ARG A 63 -7.70 -20.10 8.38
CA ARG A 63 -7.84 -21.05 9.49
C ARG A 63 -6.47 -21.41 10.10
N GLU A 64 -5.51 -21.81 9.27
CA GLU A 64 -4.18 -22.22 9.74
C GLU A 64 -3.39 -21.05 10.35
N VAL A 65 -3.44 -19.89 9.69
CA VAL A 65 -2.78 -18.68 10.19
C VAL A 65 -3.38 -18.21 11.50
N SER A 66 -4.72 -18.24 11.65
CA SER A 66 -5.37 -17.89 12.92
C SER A 66 -4.89 -18.80 14.05
N ALA A 67 -4.85 -20.11 13.83
CA ALA A 67 -4.38 -21.06 14.83
C ALA A 67 -2.92 -20.83 15.23
N GLN A 68 -2.05 -20.50 14.26
CA GLN A 68 -0.65 -20.19 14.54
C GLN A 68 -0.51 -18.86 15.31
N LEU A 69 -1.26 -17.83 14.93
CA LEU A 69 -1.27 -16.54 15.62
C LEU A 69 -1.79 -16.64 17.05
N ASP A 70 -2.73 -17.55 17.34
CA ASP A 70 -3.21 -17.82 18.70
C ASP A 70 -2.13 -18.48 19.59
N VAL A 71 -1.22 -19.24 18.99
CA VAL A 71 -0.12 -19.93 19.71
C VAL A 71 1.05 -18.98 19.95
N GLU A 72 1.47 -18.26 18.91
CA GLU A 72 2.66 -17.39 18.96
C GLU A 72 2.35 -16.00 19.54
N ASP A 73 1.08 -15.58 19.51
CA ASP A 73 0.53 -14.31 19.99
C ASP A 73 1.45 -13.09 19.76
N PRO A 74 1.87 -12.80 18.51
CA PRO A 74 2.79 -11.71 18.24
C PRO A 74 2.12 -10.33 18.39
N ILE A 75 0.78 -10.23 18.39
CA ILE A 75 0.03 -8.96 18.44
C ILE A 75 -0.88 -8.93 19.67
N THR A 76 -0.49 -8.14 20.68
CA THR A 76 -1.27 -8.00 21.91
C THR A 76 -2.53 -7.13 21.78
N ALA A 77 -2.62 -6.31 20.72
CA ALA A 77 -3.77 -5.43 20.51
C ALA A 77 -4.88 -6.14 19.72
N ASN A 78 -6.14 -5.74 19.92
CA ASN A 78 -7.25 -6.28 19.13
C ASN A 78 -7.06 -5.98 17.63
N TYR A 79 -7.21 -7.02 16.79
CA TYR A 79 -7.10 -6.88 15.35
C TYR A 79 -8.14 -7.73 14.60
N THR A 80 -8.38 -7.37 13.34
CA THR A 80 -9.13 -8.18 12.37
C THR A 80 -8.12 -8.83 11.41
N LEU A 81 -8.20 -10.16 11.25
CA LEU A 81 -7.43 -10.91 10.26
C LEU A 81 -8.14 -10.87 8.91
N GLU A 82 -7.43 -10.47 7.85
CA GLU A 82 -7.89 -10.51 6.47
C GLU A 82 -6.91 -11.32 5.63
N VAL A 83 -7.42 -12.24 4.81
CA VAL A 83 -6.63 -12.98 3.82
C VAL A 83 -7.18 -12.67 2.44
N SER A 84 -6.32 -12.20 1.54
CA SER A 84 -6.72 -11.73 0.22
C SER A 84 -5.72 -12.11 -0.85
N SER A 85 -6.19 -12.31 -2.08
CA SER A 85 -5.34 -12.30 -3.26
C SER A 85 -5.01 -10.85 -3.67
N PRO A 86 -3.83 -10.55 -4.22
CA PRO A 86 -3.44 -9.20 -4.64
C PRO A 86 -4.34 -8.60 -5.74
N GLY A 87 -4.90 -9.43 -6.62
CA GLY A 87 -5.71 -8.97 -7.74
C GLY A 87 -4.95 -8.01 -8.67
N VAL A 88 -5.63 -6.95 -9.10
CA VAL A 88 -5.07 -5.95 -10.04
C VAL A 88 -4.15 -4.94 -9.32
N ASP A 89 -4.44 -4.59 -8.07
CA ASP A 89 -3.64 -3.65 -7.26
C ASP A 89 -2.58 -4.43 -6.47
N ARG A 90 -1.62 -5.06 -7.18
CA ARG A 90 -0.63 -5.97 -6.61
C ARG A 90 0.39 -5.22 -5.73
N PRO A 91 0.40 -5.41 -4.40
CA PRO A 91 1.42 -4.84 -3.54
C PRO A 91 2.76 -5.53 -3.74
N LEU A 92 3.85 -4.77 -3.57
CA LEU A 92 5.22 -5.25 -3.61
C LEU A 92 5.86 -5.04 -2.24
N PHE A 93 6.51 -6.09 -1.73
CA PHE A 93 7.06 -6.16 -0.38
C PHE A 93 8.56 -6.50 -0.38
N THR A 94 9.00 -7.39 -1.27
CA THR A 94 10.37 -7.91 -1.30
C THR A 94 11.08 -7.55 -2.60
N GLY A 95 12.42 -7.57 -2.58
CA GLY A 95 13.24 -7.32 -3.78
C GLY A 95 12.89 -8.25 -4.94
N ASP A 96 12.70 -9.54 -4.68
CA ASP A 96 12.29 -10.54 -5.69
C ASP A 96 10.98 -10.15 -6.38
N GLN A 97 10.03 -9.54 -5.64
CA GLN A 97 8.77 -9.09 -6.22
C GLN A 97 8.97 -7.88 -7.13
N PHE A 98 9.88 -6.95 -6.78
CA PHE A 98 10.25 -5.86 -7.67
C PHE A 98 10.98 -6.37 -8.91
N GLU A 99 11.85 -7.38 -8.77
CA GLU A 99 12.60 -7.95 -9.90
C GLU A 99 11.65 -8.61 -10.90
N ARG A 100 10.65 -9.36 -10.41
CA ARG A 100 9.57 -9.93 -11.25
C ARG A 100 8.73 -8.86 -11.97
N ALA A 101 8.68 -7.65 -11.43
CA ALA A 101 7.88 -6.54 -11.95
C ALA A 101 8.68 -5.52 -12.79
N ILE A 102 9.91 -5.84 -13.20
CA ILE A 102 10.69 -4.98 -14.10
C ILE A 102 9.92 -4.72 -15.41
N GLY A 103 9.83 -3.46 -15.81
CA GLY A 103 9.04 -2.98 -16.94
C GLY A 103 7.61 -2.57 -16.58
N GLU A 104 7.12 -2.89 -15.37
CA GLU A 104 5.81 -2.43 -14.90
C GLU A 104 5.90 -1.06 -14.22
N SER A 105 4.80 -0.32 -14.24
CA SER A 105 4.68 0.92 -13.47
C SER A 105 4.26 0.63 -12.04
N ALA A 106 4.90 1.27 -11.06
CA ALA A 106 4.56 1.16 -9.66
C ALA A 106 4.36 2.54 -9.02
N LYS A 107 3.45 2.59 -8.05
CA LYS A 107 3.29 3.71 -7.13
C LYS A 107 3.97 3.37 -5.82
N VAL A 108 4.92 4.20 -5.41
CA VAL A 108 5.76 3.97 -4.25
C VAL A 108 5.63 5.13 -3.27
N THR A 109 5.52 4.78 -1.98
CA THR A 109 5.63 5.72 -0.86
C THR A 109 6.85 5.33 -0.05
N LEU A 110 7.73 6.31 0.17
CA LEU A 110 8.93 6.17 0.97
C LEU A 110 8.63 6.44 2.45
N SER A 111 9.38 5.77 3.31
CA SER A 111 9.41 5.99 4.76
C SER A 111 10.04 7.35 5.06
N LEU A 112 11.24 7.60 4.54
CA LEU A 112 11.96 8.86 4.61
C LEU A 112 11.94 9.56 3.24
N PRO A 113 11.64 10.87 3.19
CA PRO A 113 11.77 11.63 1.95
C PRO A 113 13.19 11.58 1.40
N GLN A 114 13.32 11.32 0.11
CA GLN A 114 14.57 11.37 -0.64
C GLN A 114 14.38 12.40 -1.76
N ASP A 115 15.36 13.28 -2.00
CA ASP A 115 15.26 14.38 -2.99
C ASP A 115 13.98 15.23 -2.88
N GLY A 116 13.53 15.47 -1.65
CA GLY A 116 12.33 16.23 -1.36
C GLY A 116 11.00 15.54 -1.73
N ARG A 117 11.03 14.29 -2.21
CA ARG A 117 9.85 13.49 -2.54
C ARG A 117 9.68 12.33 -1.56
N ARG A 118 8.45 12.16 -1.08
CA ARG A 118 8.04 10.98 -0.28
C ARG A 118 7.20 10.00 -1.09
N ARG A 119 6.63 10.44 -2.20
CA ARG A 119 5.81 9.63 -3.08
C ARG A 119 6.34 9.77 -4.48
N LEU A 120 6.41 8.65 -5.19
CA LEU A 120 6.82 8.60 -6.58
C LEU A 120 5.96 7.59 -7.33
N GLN A 121 5.91 7.79 -8.63
CA GLN A 121 5.25 6.90 -9.58
C GLN A 121 6.18 6.78 -10.77
N GLY A 122 6.47 5.56 -11.19
CA GLY A 122 7.38 5.31 -12.28
C GLY A 122 7.47 3.85 -12.67
N GLU A 123 8.07 3.60 -13.82
CA GLU A 123 8.39 2.27 -14.32
C GLU A 123 9.57 1.67 -13.55
N ILE A 124 9.50 0.40 -13.15
CA ILE A 124 10.62 -0.31 -12.51
C ILE A 124 11.63 -0.67 -13.61
N LEU A 125 12.83 -0.09 -13.55
CA LEU A 125 13.87 -0.28 -14.55
C LEU A 125 14.83 -1.43 -14.20
N ALA A 126 15.21 -1.52 -12.93
CA ALA A 126 16.19 -2.49 -12.45
C ALA A 126 16.05 -2.68 -10.93
N VAL A 127 16.49 -3.84 -10.47
CA VAL A 127 16.62 -4.19 -9.06
C VAL A 127 18.03 -4.73 -8.84
N ASP A 128 18.69 -4.25 -7.80
CA ASP A 128 19.94 -4.80 -7.31
C ASP A 128 19.68 -5.41 -5.93
N ILE A 129 19.56 -6.74 -5.89
CA ILE A 129 19.24 -7.49 -4.67
C ILE A 129 20.41 -7.46 -3.69
N GLU A 130 21.66 -7.45 -4.19
CA GLU A 130 22.85 -7.41 -3.33
C GLU A 130 22.99 -6.06 -2.62
N GLN A 131 22.71 -4.96 -3.32
CA GLN A 131 22.71 -3.61 -2.76
C GLN A 131 21.38 -3.25 -2.07
N GLY A 132 20.33 -4.04 -2.27
CA GLY A 132 19.00 -3.76 -1.71
C GLY A 132 18.34 -2.53 -2.32
N THR A 133 18.54 -2.25 -3.62
CA THR A 133 18.03 -1.04 -4.28
C THR A 133 17.14 -1.33 -5.47
N VAL A 134 16.19 -0.43 -5.74
CA VAL A 134 15.31 -0.46 -6.92
C VAL A 134 15.43 0.85 -7.66
N THR A 135 15.61 0.79 -8.98
CA THR A 135 15.68 1.97 -9.85
C THR A 135 14.36 2.13 -10.61
N PHE A 136 13.73 3.29 -10.45
CA PHE A 136 12.49 3.68 -11.10
C PHE A 136 12.74 4.74 -12.17
N LYS A 137 11.95 4.75 -13.25
CA LYS A 137 11.87 5.85 -14.20
C LYS A 137 10.80 6.84 -13.75
N VAL A 138 11.21 7.95 -13.15
CA VAL A 138 10.30 9.00 -12.67
C VAL A 138 10.61 10.29 -13.43
N ASP A 139 9.60 10.93 -14.02
CA ASP A 139 9.78 12.17 -14.81
C ASP A 139 10.83 12.05 -15.93
N ASN A 140 10.95 10.86 -16.53
CA ASN A 140 11.96 10.50 -17.55
C ASN A 140 13.43 10.54 -17.06
N ALA A 141 13.64 10.50 -15.73
CA ALA A 141 14.94 10.36 -15.09
C ALA A 141 14.98 9.08 -14.22
N PRO A 142 16.14 8.42 -14.07
CA PRO A 142 16.30 7.33 -13.13
C PRO A 142 16.26 7.87 -11.69
N PHE A 143 15.55 7.15 -10.83
CA PHE A 143 15.45 7.40 -9.39
C PHE A 143 15.68 6.08 -8.66
N THR A 144 16.80 5.96 -7.97
CA THR A 144 17.13 4.76 -7.19
C THR A 144 16.74 4.97 -5.74
N ALA A 145 16.01 4.00 -5.17
CA ALA A 145 15.60 3.99 -3.77
C ALA A 145 16.03 2.68 -3.12
N ASP A 146 16.40 2.75 -1.84
CA ASP A 146 16.61 1.55 -1.02
C ASP A 146 15.26 0.85 -0.79
N ILE A 147 15.25 -0.47 -0.93
CA ILE A 147 14.06 -1.31 -0.68
C ILE A 147 13.56 -1.09 0.75
N ASP A 148 14.47 -0.99 1.72
CA ASP A 148 14.13 -0.76 3.13
C ASP A 148 13.51 0.61 3.38
N ASN A 149 13.81 1.60 2.53
CA ASN A 149 13.18 2.92 2.61
C ASN A 149 11.78 2.93 1.95
N ILE A 150 11.34 1.85 1.32
CA ILE A 150 10.00 1.76 0.74
C ILE A 150 8.99 1.41 1.85
N ASP A 151 8.09 2.35 2.14
CA ASP A 151 7.00 2.11 3.08
C ASP A 151 5.92 1.23 2.44
N LYS A 152 5.51 1.59 1.22
CA LYS A 152 4.47 0.91 0.44
C LYS A 152 4.79 0.99 -1.04
N ALA A 153 4.66 -0.12 -1.75
CA ALA A 153 4.70 -0.17 -3.20
C ALA A 153 3.53 -0.99 -3.73
N ARG A 154 2.95 -0.53 -4.84
CA ARG A 154 1.85 -1.20 -5.54
C ARG A 154 2.03 -1.04 -7.05
N ILE A 155 1.80 -2.12 -7.80
CA ILE A 155 1.73 -2.08 -9.25
C ILE A 155 0.57 -1.18 -9.68
N MET A 156 0.82 -0.36 -10.70
CA MET A 156 -0.19 0.43 -11.37
C MET A 156 -0.64 -0.31 -12.63
N PRO A 157 -1.89 -0.75 -12.68
CA PRO A 157 -2.42 -1.43 -13.86
C PRO A 157 -2.41 -0.50 -15.05
N ASP A 158 -2.07 -1.01 -16.24
CA ASP A 158 -2.34 -0.27 -17.46
C ASP A 158 -3.85 -0.32 -17.78
N TRP A 159 -4.60 0.65 -17.27
CA TRP A 159 -6.05 0.75 -17.51
C TRP A 159 -6.40 0.89 -18.99
N ALA A 160 -5.50 1.44 -19.82
CA ALA A 160 -5.73 1.57 -21.25
C ALA A 160 -5.61 0.22 -21.95
N ALA A 161 -4.58 -0.57 -21.61
CA ALA A 161 -4.45 -1.95 -22.09
C ALA A 161 -5.62 -2.84 -21.62
N LEU A 162 -6.13 -2.60 -20.41
CA LEU A 162 -7.29 -3.33 -19.86
C LEU A 162 -8.65 -2.86 -20.42
N GLY A 163 -8.70 -1.85 -21.29
CA GLY A 163 -9.94 -1.31 -21.85
C GLY A 163 -10.86 -0.63 -20.82
N LEU A 164 -10.34 -0.36 -19.61
CA LEU A 164 -11.06 0.22 -18.48
C LEU A 164 -10.64 1.68 -18.23
N ALA A 165 -9.94 2.30 -19.17
CA ALA A 165 -9.47 3.67 -19.03
C ALA A 165 -10.65 4.61 -18.78
N PRO A 166 -10.65 5.38 -17.67
CA PRO A 166 -11.71 6.33 -17.41
C PRO A 166 -11.74 7.36 -18.54
N THR A 167 -12.87 7.44 -19.24
CA THR A 167 -13.08 8.48 -20.26
C THR A 167 -13.03 9.82 -19.55
N LYS A 168 -11.97 10.60 -19.80
CA LYS A 168 -11.84 11.96 -19.28
C LYS A 168 -13.11 12.72 -19.67
N PRO A 169 -13.87 13.33 -18.74
CA PRO A 169 -15.04 14.09 -19.12
C PRO A 169 -14.61 15.23 -20.04
N THR A 170 -14.99 15.16 -21.31
CA THR A 170 -14.88 16.25 -22.28
C THR A 170 -15.94 17.30 -21.95
N GLY A 171 -15.64 18.13 -20.95
CA GLY A 171 -16.43 19.28 -20.57
C GLY A 171 -15.57 20.26 -19.77
N PRO A 172 -15.76 21.58 -19.93
CA PRO A 172 -15.03 22.55 -19.13
C PRO A 172 -15.30 22.30 -17.65
N ALA A 173 -14.25 22.29 -16.83
CA ALA A 173 -14.36 22.22 -15.38
C ALA A 173 -15.39 23.25 -14.89
N PRO A 174 -16.32 22.90 -13.99
CA PRO A 174 -17.25 23.87 -13.44
C PRO A 174 -16.44 24.98 -12.79
N LYS A 175 -16.61 26.22 -13.28
CA LYS A 175 -15.97 27.41 -12.71
C LYS A 175 -16.26 27.42 -11.21
N GLN A 176 -15.22 27.33 -10.39
CA GLN A 176 -15.33 27.62 -8.96
C GLN A 176 -15.88 29.04 -8.84
N GLY A 177 -17.15 29.14 -8.41
CA GLY A 177 -17.77 30.41 -8.06
C GLY A 177 -16.92 31.07 -6.98
N GLY A 178 -16.41 32.27 -7.26
CA GLY A 178 -15.58 33.04 -6.35
C GLY A 178 -16.26 33.19 -4.99
N LYS A 179 -15.58 32.77 -3.92
CA LYS A 179 -15.99 33.11 -2.56
C LYS A 179 -15.87 34.62 -2.39
N ALA A 180 -17.01 35.29 -2.30
CA ALA A 180 -17.11 36.69 -1.92
C ALA A 180 -16.47 36.90 -0.54
N ASN A 181 -15.48 37.76 -0.50
CA ASN A 181 -14.73 38.15 0.68
C ASN A 181 -15.63 39.03 1.57
N LYS A 182 -16.25 38.47 2.62
CA LYS A 182 -16.95 39.26 3.65
C LYS A 182 -15.93 39.72 4.68
N LYS A 183 -15.51 40.98 4.59
CA LYS A 183 -14.82 41.72 5.66
C LYS A 183 -15.69 41.73 6.93
N PRO A 184 -15.13 41.47 8.13
CA PRO A 184 -15.80 41.81 9.37
C PRO A 184 -15.71 43.33 9.61
N SER A 185 -16.85 43.99 9.68
CA SER A 185 -16.98 45.37 10.15
C SER A 185 -16.79 45.42 11.66
N ASN A 186 -15.80 46.19 12.10
CA ASN A 186 -15.51 46.49 13.49
C ASN A 186 -16.17 47.83 13.82
N GLU A 187 -17.14 47.86 14.74
CA GLU A 187 -17.59 49.12 15.36
C GLU A 187 -17.97 48.87 16.83
N PRO A 188 -17.62 49.77 17.77
CA PRO A 188 -17.52 49.44 19.19
C PRO A 188 -18.77 49.85 19.97
N ALA A 189 -19.30 48.96 20.80
CA ALA A 189 -20.36 49.31 21.75
C ALA A 189 -19.75 49.87 23.05
N ALA A 190 -19.93 51.18 23.23
CA ALA A 190 -19.57 51.95 24.40
C ALA A 190 -20.22 51.40 25.68
N LYS A 191 -19.41 51.21 26.73
CA LYS A 191 -19.87 51.15 28.13
C LYS A 191 -19.39 52.40 28.87
N LYS A 192 -20.33 53.14 29.46
CA LYS A 192 -20.12 54.12 30.54
C LYS A 192 -21.38 54.13 31.42
N PRO A 193 -21.31 54.60 32.69
CA PRO A 193 -20.16 54.64 33.59
C PRO A 193 -20.50 54.02 34.96
N ARG A 194 -19.51 54.09 35.86
CA ARG A 194 -19.44 53.58 37.23
C ARG A 194 -19.60 54.74 38.23
N ALA A 195 -20.28 54.47 39.35
CA ALA A 195 -20.24 55.09 40.69
C ALA A 195 -21.67 55.00 41.28
N GLU A 196 -21.91 54.58 42.52
CA GLU A 196 -21.11 54.63 43.75
C GLU A 196 -21.44 53.41 44.63
#